data_AF-A0A8J4A0W9-F1
#
_entry.id   AF-A0A8J4A0W9-F1
#
_cell.length_a   1.000
_cell.length_b   1.000
_cell.length_c   1.000
_cell.angle_alpha   90.00
_cell.angle_beta   90.00
_cell.angle_gamma   90.00
#
_symmetry.space_group_name_H-M   'P 1'
#
loop_
_entity.id
_entity.type
_entity.pdbx_description
1 polymer ?
#
loop_
_entity_poly.entity_id
_entity_poly.type
_entity_poly.pdbx_seq_one_letter_code
_entity_poly.pdbx_strand_id
1 'polypeptide(L)'
;MVVHESMFSGVMVEAGFSGSSGRWHTAGVVEREGEGDTGGARVLESLLAALARWPDVGNQTRISIERWNSLNASEVKAYHDRGISAVQSVADWQVVADRVRELGRLRYEPAVPTLIGLWGRCPVQPVATAAAHALFEMGTAEARDALRRGIHDHDHLGRFMALKVMFTDDGTAWDNVGHLFSDECLATTAGLTAAAEALGLLAPWSFTGSGPEWHSETLRELVSKDHRWLDLCVGLRDHESLGWQAREVLRYADSAVTGPALDAARAERATQRKAPANRPLRPGELVARYRNGDHRGVWRDLGAAAHLDDVWRAEAEQVAILTMERVQRNASNLTSALVARGWPVSTEQALPGPAADVEDRLQQLEQVTGSAAPPALAAYWRIVGTIDLVPRGTWDAPFPPGVPEQLTIADPLEINDLSTAWYSVEEWQEESAELHPELAGPLELTIAADYLHKANISGGAPYSIRLPHAGADPLVREEVHCLTFTDYLRRAFAGKGFLRLDEQDEWAAYGATGDELADLTGWLESIEYEYLDF
;
A
#
# COMPACT_ATOMS: atom_id res chain seq x y z
N MET A 1 -17.33 13.32 -9.34
CA MET A 1 -17.62 13.16 -7.89
C MET A 1 -17.52 11.67 -7.58
N VAL A 2 -16.30 11.16 -7.69
CA VAL A 2 -15.89 9.82 -7.27
C VAL A 2 -15.05 10.09 -6.04
N VAL A 3 -15.51 9.65 -4.88
CA VAL A 3 -14.79 9.83 -3.61
C VAL A 3 -13.73 8.73 -3.57
N HIS A 4 -12.46 9.13 -3.45
CA HIS A 4 -11.34 8.24 -3.25
C HIS A 4 -11.51 7.48 -1.92
N GLU A 5 -12.01 6.24 -1.97
CA GLU A 5 -11.83 5.25 -0.91
C GLU A 5 -10.40 4.70 -1.01
N SER A 6 -9.46 5.34 -0.31
CA SER A 6 -8.09 4.84 -0.24
C SER A 6 -7.99 3.62 0.69
N MET A 7 -7.42 2.54 0.14
CA MET A 7 -6.55 1.55 0.77
C MET A 7 -6.91 1.00 2.15
N PHE A 8 -7.93 0.15 2.24
CA PHE A 8 -7.91 -1.07 3.09
C PHE A 8 -8.77 -2.22 2.54
N SER A 9 -9.23 -2.12 1.29
CA SER A 9 -10.14 -3.09 0.66
C SER A 9 -9.48 -3.79 -0.53
N GLY A 10 -8.52 -4.67 -0.26
CA GLY A 10 -7.97 -5.59 -1.25
C GLY A 10 -8.33 -7.02 -0.87
N VAL A 11 -9.26 -7.63 -1.63
CA VAL A 11 -9.85 -8.98 -1.45
C VAL A 11 -10.94 -9.07 -0.35
N MET A 12 -12.02 -8.28 -0.49
CA MET A 12 -13.35 -8.74 -0.11
C MET A 12 -14.11 -9.13 -1.38
N VAL A 13 -14.13 -10.43 -1.69
CA VAL A 13 -15.12 -10.99 -2.62
C VAL A 13 -16.49 -10.67 -2.03
N GLU A 14 -17.36 -10.03 -2.83
CA GLU A 14 -18.76 -9.74 -2.53
C GLU A 14 -19.53 -11.03 -2.18
N ALA A 15 -19.44 -11.45 -0.93
CA ALA A 15 -20.52 -12.16 -0.26
C ALA A 15 -21.23 -11.11 0.60
N GLY A 16 -22.51 -10.85 0.34
CA GLY A 16 -23.29 -9.84 1.05
C GLY A 16 -23.22 -9.98 2.57
N PHE A 17 -22.29 -9.27 3.19
CA PHE A 17 -22.19 -9.09 4.63
C PHE A 17 -22.90 -7.79 5.00
N SER A 18 -24.06 -7.93 5.63
CA SER A 18 -24.70 -6.83 6.35
C SER A 18 -23.76 -6.38 7.46
N GLY A 19 -23.24 -5.15 7.35
CA GLY A 19 -22.28 -4.58 8.28
C GLY A 19 -22.83 -4.49 9.70
N SER A 20 -22.21 -5.23 10.64
CA SER A 20 -22.24 -4.85 12.04
C SER A 20 -21.15 -3.78 12.24
N SER A 21 -21.54 -2.50 12.23
CA SER A 21 -20.66 -1.39 12.59
C SER A 21 -20.35 -1.48 14.10
N GLY A 22 -19.26 -2.18 14.42
CA GLY A 22 -18.84 -2.45 15.79
C GLY A 22 -18.21 -1.24 16.46
N ARG A 23 -19.02 -0.24 16.84
CA ARG A 23 -18.58 0.80 17.79
C ARG A 23 -18.03 0.12 19.04
N TRP A 24 -16.89 0.59 19.54
CA TRP A 24 -16.34 0.09 20.79
C TRP A 24 -17.22 0.57 21.94
N HIS A 25 -18.14 -0.28 22.37
CA HIS A 25 -18.85 -0.04 23.62
C HIS A 25 -17.93 -0.46 24.77
N THR A 26 -17.54 0.52 25.61
CA THR A 26 -16.93 0.23 26.90
C THR A 26 -17.94 -0.57 27.72
N ALA A 27 -17.58 -1.81 28.01
CA ALA A 27 -18.40 -2.76 28.73
C ALA A 27 -18.62 -2.30 30.18
N GLY A 28 -19.73 -1.60 30.46
CA GLY A 28 -20.18 -1.37 31.82
C GLY A 28 -20.42 -2.71 32.52
N VAL A 29 -19.72 -2.95 33.63
CA VAL A 29 -19.90 -4.15 34.46
C VAL A 29 -21.26 -4.03 35.15
N VAL A 30 -22.27 -4.72 34.62
CA VAL A 30 -23.54 -4.94 35.31
C VAL A 30 -23.52 -6.37 35.84
N GLU A 31 -23.33 -6.53 37.14
CA GLU A 31 -23.42 -7.82 37.81
C GLU A 31 -24.85 -8.36 37.69
N ARG A 32 -25.04 -9.37 36.83
CA ARG A 32 -26.24 -10.21 36.77
C ARG A 32 -25.90 -11.58 37.31
N GLU A 33 -25.98 -11.75 38.62
CA GLU A 33 -25.82 -13.07 39.24
C GLU A 33 -27.16 -13.83 39.22
N GLY A 34 -27.20 -15.00 38.57
CA GLY A 34 -28.23 -16.02 38.83
C GLY A 34 -28.77 -16.80 37.63
N GLU A 35 -29.04 -16.17 36.48
CA GLU A 35 -29.72 -16.84 35.34
C GLU A 35 -28.80 -17.16 34.15
N GLY A 36 -27.59 -16.59 34.09
CA GLY A 36 -26.69 -16.72 32.92
C GLY A 36 -26.02 -18.09 32.75
N ASP A 37 -25.76 -18.79 33.86
CA ASP A 37 -24.88 -19.98 33.87
C ASP A 37 -25.49 -21.18 33.10
N THR A 38 -26.80 -21.41 33.27
CA THR A 38 -27.50 -22.51 32.56
C THR A 38 -27.71 -22.23 31.07
N GLY A 39 -27.75 -20.96 30.67
CA GLY A 39 -27.84 -20.55 29.27
C GLY A 39 -26.54 -20.79 28.52
N GLY A 40 -25.42 -20.32 29.08
CA GLY A 40 -24.09 -20.46 28.46
C GLY A 40 -23.67 -21.93 28.28
N ALA A 41 -23.92 -22.78 29.28
CA ALA A 41 -23.64 -24.21 29.20
C ALA A 41 -24.36 -24.88 28.02
N ARG A 42 -25.65 -24.58 27.83
CA ARG A 42 -26.47 -25.13 26.74
C ARG A 42 -26.00 -24.65 25.38
N VAL A 43 -25.62 -23.38 25.25
CA VAL A 43 -25.09 -22.83 24.00
C VAL A 43 -23.74 -23.48 23.66
N LEU A 44 -22.86 -23.67 24.65
CA LEU A 44 -21.57 -24.33 24.46
C LEU A 44 -21.74 -25.80 24.06
N GLU A 45 -22.63 -26.55 24.71
CA GLU A 45 -22.95 -27.92 24.33
C GLU A 45 -23.46 -28.01 22.88
N SER A 46 -24.37 -27.10 22.51
CA SER A 46 -24.89 -27.01 21.15
C SER A 46 -23.81 -26.64 20.12
N LEU A 47 -22.89 -25.75 20.48
CA LEU A 47 -21.73 -25.40 19.65
C LEU A 47 -20.83 -26.62 19.45
N LEU A 48 -20.46 -27.33 20.51
CA LEU A 48 -19.60 -28.52 20.43
C LEU A 48 -20.24 -29.63 19.58
N ALA A 49 -21.55 -29.86 19.73
CA ALA A 49 -22.29 -30.80 18.89
C ALA A 49 -22.30 -30.40 17.41
N ALA A 50 -22.31 -29.09 17.11
CA ALA A 50 -22.22 -28.61 15.74
C ALA A 50 -20.82 -28.80 15.15
N LEU A 51 -19.78 -28.42 15.91
CA LEU A 51 -18.37 -28.57 15.48
C LEU A 51 -17.98 -30.03 15.28
N ALA A 52 -18.56 -30.96 16.03
CA ALA A 52 -18.33 -32.41 15.85
C ALA A 52 -18.78 -32.94 14.47
N ARG A 53 -19.61 -32.20 13.74
CA ARG A 53 -20.06 -32.56 12.37
C ARG A 53 -19.11 -32.04 11.28
N TRP A 54 -18.12 -31.24 11.65
CA TRP A 54 -17.19 -30.64 10.70
C TRP A 54 -15.88 -31.46 10.69
N PRO A 55 -15.51 -32.10 9.56
CA PRO A 55 -14.39 -33.03 9.52
C PRO A 55 -13.00 -32.39 9.72
N ASP A 56 -12.89 -31.06 9.49
CA ASP A 56 -11.61 -30.34 9.43
C ASP A 56 -11.50 -29.13 10.37
N VAL A 57 -12.28 -29.09 11.46
CA VAL A 57 -12.13 -28.02 12.47
C VAL A 57 -10.75 -28.10 13.10
N GLY A 58 -9.91 -27.10 12.85
CA GLY A 58 -8.63 -26.95 13.54
C GLY A 58 -7.38 -27.24 12.72
N ASN A 59 -7.49 -27.40 11.40
CA ASN A 59 -6.37 -27.77 10.53
C ASN A 59 -5.65 -26.58 9.85
N GLN A 60 -6.03 -25.34 10.14
CA GLN A 60 -5.38 -24.16 9.56
C GLN A 60 -4.78 -23.27 10.65
N THR A 61 -3.49 -23.47 10.93
CA THR A 61 -2.75 -22.61 11.86
C THR A 61 -2.58 -21.22 11.24
N ARG A 62 -2.90 -20.17 12.02
CA ARG A 62 -2.60 -18.79 11.65
C ARG A 62 -1.10 -18.63 11.41
N ILE A 63 -0.75 -17.90 10.36
CA ILE A 63 0.64 -17.66 9.98
C ILE A 63 1.02 -16.21 10.28
N SER A 64 2.24 -16.01 10.77
CA SER A 64 2.82 -14.69 11.02
C SER A 64 3.13 -13.96 9.71
N ILE A 65 3.25 -12.63 9.76
CA ILE A 65 3.71 -11.80 8.63
C ILE A 65 5.05 -12.30 8.04
N GLU A 66 6.03 -12.62 8.89
CA GLU A 66 7.35 -13.07 8.44
C GLU A 66 7.25 -14.37 7.63
N ARG A 67 6.52 -15.35 8.16
CA ARG A 67 6.21 -16.59 7.45
C ARG A 67 5.45 -16.33 6.15
N TRP A 68 4.43 -15.46 6.17
CA TRP A 68 3.67 -15.10 4.97
C TRP A 68 4.57 -14.57 3.86
N ASN A 69 5.46 -13.63 4.20
CA ASN A 69 6.40 -13.03 3.25
C ASN A 69 7.46 -14.02 2.73
N SER A 70 7.61 -15.18 3.38
CA SER A 70 8.50 -16.25 2.91
C SER A 70 7.82 -17.29 2.00
N LEU A 71 6.48 -17.24 1.88
CA LEU A 71 5.74 -18.16 1.02
C LEU A 71 5.90 -17.75 -0.44
N ASN A 72 6.02 -18.73 -1.33
CA ASN A 72 5.88 -18.49 -2.78
C ASN A 72 4.40 -18.39 -3.19
N ALA A 73 4.15 -17.96 -4.43
CA ALA A 73 2.79 -17.77 -4.96
C ALA A 73 1.90 -19.02 -4.84
N SER A 74 2.45 -20.21 -5.10
CA SER A 74 1.70 -21.47 -4.99
C SER A 74 1.31 -21.81 -3.55
N GLU A 75 2.16 -21.49 -2.57
CA GLU A 75 1.90 -21.69 -1.15
C GLU A 75 0.87 -20.69 -0.61
N VAL A 76 0.94 -19.43 -1.03
CA VAL A 76 -0.07 -18.40 -0.77
C VAL A 76 -1.44 -18.84 -1.30
N LYS A 77 -1.49 -19.28 -2.56
CA LYS A 77 -2.72 -19.81 -3.17
C LYS A 77 -3.26 -21.01 -2.40
N ALA A 78 -2.41 -21.99 -2.07
CA ALA A 78 -2.81 -23.16 -1.30
C ALA A 78 -3.29 -22.81 0.12
N TYR A 79 -2.83 -21.71 0.70
CA TYR A 79 -3.34 -21.20 1.97
C TYR A 79 -4.76 -20.62 1.82
N HIS A 80 -5.01 -19.80 0.79
CA HIS A 80 -6.34 -19.26 0.51
C HIS A 80 -7.36 -20.33 0.09
N ASP A 81 -6.98 -21.24 -0.79
CA ASP A 81 -7.84 -22.32 -1.31
C ASP A 81 -8.38 -23.19 -0.16
N ARG A 82 -7.59 -23.39 0.90
CA ARG A 82 -8.03 -24.11 2.11
C ARG A 82 -9.18 -23.39 2.83
N GLY A 83 -9.09 -22.07 3.00
CA GLY A 83 -10.16 -21.28 3.62
C GLY A 83 -11.44 -21.27 2.79
N ILE A 84 -11.30 -21.09 1.47
CA ILE A 84 -12.43 -21.11 0.53
C ILE A 84 -13.13 -22.48 0.55
N SER A 85 -12.35 -23.55 0.42
CA SER A 85 -12.86 -24.93 0.44
C SER A 85 -13.54 -25.26 1.76
N ALA A 86 -12.97 -24.80 2.88
CA ALA A 86 -13.56 -25.00 4.20
C ALA A 86 -14.94 -24.33 4.30
N VAL A 87 -15.07 -23.05 3.93
CA VAL A 87 -16.36 -22.33 3.93
C VAL A 87 -17.39 -23.02 3.04
N GLN A 88 -17.00 -23.48 1.85
CA GLN A 88 -17.90 -24.18 0.92
C GLN A 88 -18.34 -25.57 1.43
N SER A 89 -17.50 -26.23 2.23
CA SER A 89 -17.77 -27.58 2.74
C SER A 89 -18.77 -27.63 3.90
N VAL A 90 -19.05 -26.49 4.56
CA VAL A 90 -19.92 -26.43 5.76
C VAL A 90 -21.18 -25.62 5.50
N ALA A 91 -22.33 -26.29 5.46
CA ALA A 91 -23.61 -25.63 5.14
C ALA A 91 -24.17 -24.76 6.30
N ASP A 92 -23.70 -24.95 7.53
CA ASP A 92 -24.30 -24.37 8.74
C ASP A 92 -23.36 -23.46 9.55
N TRP A 93 -22.32 -22.89 8.90
CA TRP A 93 -21.36 -22.00 9.57
C TRP A 93 -21.99 -20.77 10.21
N GLN A 94 -23.08 -20.25 9.65
CA GLN A 94 -23.78 -19.09 10.21
C GLN A 94 -24.32 -19.40 11.61
N VAL A 95 -24.94 -20.57 11.77
CA VAL A 95 -25.48 -21.04 13.06
C VAL A 95 -24.36 -21.23 14.09
N VAL A 96 -23.21 -21.75 13.66
CA VAL A 96 -22.02 -21.88 14.52
C VAL A 96 -21.51 -20.50 14.94
N ALA A 97 -21.34 -19.56 14.01
CA ALA A 97 -20.89 -18.21 14.30
C ALA A 97 -21.85 -17.48 15.26
N ASP A 98 -23.17 -17.64 15.10
CA ASP A 98 -24.17 -17.03 15.98
C ASP A 98 -24.11 -17.55 17.41
N ARG A 99 -23.90 -18.86 17.59
CA ARG A 99 -23.68 -19.46 18.92
C ARG A 99 -22.40 -18.96 19.56
N VAL A 100 -21.33 -18.81 18.78
CA VAL A 100 -20.07 -18.24 19.26
C VAL A 100 -20.28 -16.79 19.74
N ARG A 101 -20.97 -15.96 18.96
CA ARG A 101 -21.35 -14.59 19.37
C ARG A 101 -22.23 -14.58 20.63
N GLU A 102 -23.15 -15.54 20.74
CA GLU A 102 -23.99 -15.68 21.93
C GLU A 102 -23.18 -16.00 23.19
N LEU A 103 -22.18 -16.88 23.10
CA LEU A 103 -21.27 -17.16 24.22
C LEU A 103 -20.48 -15.91 24.64
N GLY A 104 -20.03 -15.10 23.68
CA GLY A 104 -19.40 -13.79 23.94
C GLY A 104 -20.31 -12.84 24.72
N ARG A 105 -21.55 -12.65 24.22
CA ARG A 105 -22.57 -11.81 24.87
C ARG A 105 -22.93 -12.27 26.28
N LEU A 106 -22.97 -13.58 26.50
CA LEU A 106 -23.23 -14.20 27.80
C LEU A 106 -22.00 -14.16 28.73
N ARG A 107 -20.81 -13.83 28.20
CA ARG A 107 -19.52 -13.89 28.90
C ARG A 107 -19.28 -15.24 29.58
N TYR A 108 -19.63 -16.33 28.91
CA TYR A 108 -19.55 -17.66 29.49
C TYR A 108 -18.10 -18.19 29.50
N GLU A 109 -17.36 -17.93 30.59
CA GLU A 109 -15.93 -18.25 30.71
C GLU A 109 -15.54 -19.71 30.39
N PRO A 110 -16.33 -20.74 30.72
CA PRO A 110 -15.97 -22.12 30.37
C PRO A 110 -15.83 -22.37 28.85
N ALA A 111 -16.34 -21.48 28.00
CA ALA A 111 -16.15 -21.56 26.56
C ALA A 111 -14.79 -21.03 26.08
N VAL A 112 -14.03 -20.30 26.89
CA VAL A 112 -12.77 -19.63 26.48
C VAL A 112 -11.79 -20.59 25.79
N PRO A 113 -11.47 -21.79 26.32
CA PRO A 113 -10.54 -22.70 25.65
C PRO A 113 -11.02 -23.14 24.26
N THR A 114 -12.32 -23.37 24.11
CA THR A 114 -12.94 -23.74 22.81
C THR A 114 -12.83 -22.58 21.83
N LEU A 115 -13.13 -21.36 22.27
CA LEU A 115 -13.05 -20.16 21.44
C LEU A 115 -11.62 -19.81 21.04
N ILE A 116 -10.63 -20.00 21.91
CA ILE A 116 -9.20 -19.89 21.56
C ILE A 116 -8.83 -20.91 20.48
N GLY A 117 -9.34 -22.14 20.59
CA GLY A 117 -9.15 -23.18 19.58
C GLY A 117 -9.73 -22.80 18.22
N LEU A 118 -10.93 -22.21 18.19
CA LEU A 118 -11.56 -21.70 16.98
C LEU A 118 -10.79 -20.52 16.39
N TRP A 119 -10.43 -19.54 17.24
CA TRP A 119 -9.67 -18.36 16.82
C TRP A 119 -8.34 -18.74 16.15
N GLY A 120 -7.56 -19.63 16.77
CA GLY A 120 -6.21 -19.94 16.29
C GLY A 120 -6.13 -20.94 15.14
N ARG A 121 -7.19 -21.72 14.89
CA ARG A 121 -7.10 -22.89 13.98
C ARG A 121 -8.31 -23.14 13.06
N CYS A 122 -9.40 -22.38 13.16
CA CYS A 122 -10.59 -22.61 12.34
C CYS A 122 -10.37 -22.08 10.91
N PRO A 123 -10.46 -22.93 9.86
CA PRO A 123 -10.33 -22.48 8.47
C PRO A 123 -11.56 -21.73 7.96
N VAL A 124 -12.68 -21.78 8.69
CA VAL A 124 -13.94 -21.11 8.33
C VAL A 124 -13.91 -19.68 8.87
N GLN A 125 -13.39 -18.75 8.08
CA GLN A 125 -13.09 -17.36 8.49
C GLN A 125 -14.24 -16.68 9.28
N PRO A 126 -15.53 -16.77 8.86
CA PRO A 126 -16.60 -16.13 9.62
C PRO A 126 -16.76 -16.64 11.08
N VAL A 127 -16.43 -17.91 11.33
CA VAL A 127 -16.45 -18.50 12.68
C VAL A 127 -15.23 -18.06 13.48
N ALA A 128 -14.04 -18.01 12.86
CA ALA A 128 -12.84 -17.48 13.51
C ALA A 128 -13.04 -16.00 13.91
N THR A 129 -13.65 -15.19 13.04
CA THR A 129 -14.03 -13.79 13.34
C THR A 129 -14.99 -13.70 14.51
N ALA A 130 -16.05 -14.52 14.52
CA ALA A 130 -16.98 -14.56 15.65
C ALA A 130 -16.26 -14.93 16.96
N ALA A 131 -15.33 -15.90 16.92
CA ALA A 131 -14.57 -16.33 18.08
C ALA A 131 -13.67 -15.21 18.62
N ALA A 132 -13.00 -14.46 17.75
CA ALA A 132 -12.17 -13.33 18.17
C ALA A 132 -12.97 -12.26 18.92
N HIS A 133 -14.13 -11.88 18.37
CA HIS A 133 -15.03 -10.92 19.02
C HIS A 133 -15.59 -11.45 20.34
N ALA A 134 -15.99 -12.73 20.39
CA ALA A 134 -16.50 -13.34 21.61
C ALA A 134 -15.42 -13.40 22.71
N LEU A 135 -14.17 -13.73 22.37
CA LEU A 135 -13.02 -13.68 23.30
C LEU A 135 -12.81 -12.26 23.84
N PHE A 136 -12.90 -11.25 22.97
CA PHE A 136 -12.78 -9.85 23.38
C PHE A 136 -13.90 -9.43 24.33
N GLU A 137 -15.15 -9.80 24.03
CA GLU A 137 -16.32 -9.51 24.88
C GLU A 137 -16.26 -10.19 26.26
N MET A 138 -15.69 -11.40 26.32
CA MET A 138 -15.46 -12.12 27.58
C MET A 138 -14.41 -11.43 28.46
N GLY A 139 -13.31 -10.96 27.85
CA GLY A 139 -12.32 -10.15 28.55
C GLY A 139 -11.53 -10.85 29.66
N THR A 140 -11.56 -12.19 29.73
CA THR A 140 -10.73 -12.96 30.69
C THR A 140 -9.25 -12.81 30.34
N ALA A 141 -8.36 -12.97 31.32
CA ALA A 141 -6.91 -12.87 31.09
C ALA A 141 -6.44 -13.84 29.98
N GLU A 142 -6.92 -15.08 30.01
CA GLU A 142 -6.59 -16.10 29.00
C GLU A 142 -7.09 -15.71 27.59
N ALA A 143 -8.31 -15.16 27.48
CA ALA A 143 -8.86 -14.69 26.21
C ALA A 143 -8.05 -13.51 25.66
N ARG A 144 -7.70 -12.54 26.51
CA ARG A 144 -6.89 -11.37 26.14
C ARG A 144 -5.49 -11.78 25.69
N ASP A 145 -4.83 -12.66 26.43
CA ASP A 145 -3.52 -13.20 26.05
C ASP A 145 -3.57 -13.92 24.70
N ALA A 146 -4.66 -14.64 24.41
CA ALA A 146 -4.84 -15.31 23.13
C ALA A 146 -5.00 -14.34 21.95
N LEU A 147 -5.71 -13.22 22.16
CA LEU A 147 -5.86 -12.19 21.14
C LEU A 147 -4.57 -11.39 20.95
N ARG A 148 -3.84 -11.03 22.01
CA ARG A 148 -2.56 -10.28 21.91
C ARG A 148 -1.51 -10.98 21.06
N ARG A 149 -1.47 -12.32 21.09
CA ARG A 149 -0.56 -13.11 20.24
C ARG A 149 -0.76 -12.87 18.74
N GLY A 150 -1.92 -12.34 18.33
CA GLY A 150 -2.23 -12.03 16.95
C GLY A 150 -1.55 -10.76 16.40
N ILE A 151 -0.79 -10.00 17.21
CA ILE A 151 -0.15 -8.75 16.78
C ILE A 151 0.83 -8.91 15.60
N HIS A 152 1.35 -10.12 15.40
CA HIS A 152 2.24 -10.45 14.28
C HIS A 152 1.60 -11.36 13.23
N ASP A 153 0.28 -11.59 13.29
CA ASP A 153 -0.43 -12.38 12.29
C ASP A 153 -0.38 -11.68 10.92
N HIS A 154 -0.31 -12.45 9.83
CA HIS A 154 -0.44 -11.91 8.46
C HIS A 154 -1.84 -11.35 8.17
N ASP A 155 -2.86 -11.89 8.84
CA ASP A 155 -4.26 -11.53 8.67
C ASP A 155 -4.58 -10.28 9.52
N HIS A 156 -5.14 -9.25 8.86
CA HIS A 156 -5.46 -7.96 9.47
C HIS A 156 -6.34 -8.09 10.71
N LEU A 157 -7.31 -9.00 10.70
CA LEU A 157 -8.21 -9.19 11.84
C LEU A 157 -7.44 -9.61 13.11
N GLY A 158 -6.37 -10.40 13.00
CA GLY A 158 -5.58 -10.82 14.16
C GLY A 158 -4.88 -9.67 14.84
N ARG A 159 -4.24 -8.83 14.03
CA ARG A 159 -3.54 -7.64 14.51
C ARG A 159 -4.51 -6.60 15.05
N PHE A 160 -5.62 -6.36 14.34
CA PHE A 160 -6.70 -5.49 14.80
C PHE A 160 -7.23 -5.91 16.18
N MET A 161 -7.52 -7.21 16.37
CA MET A 161 -8.02 -7.71 17.65
C MET A 161 -6.97 -7.67 18.76
N ALA A 162 -5.69 -7.91 18.44
CA ALA A 162 -4.58 -7.73 19.37
C ALA A 162 -4.49 -6.28 19.85
N LEU A 163 -4.46 -5.32 18.93
CA LEU A 163 -4.40 -3.89 19.24
C LEU A 163 -5.63 -3.44 20.01
N LYS A 164 -6.83 -3.89 19.65
CA LYS A 164 -8.07 -3.59 20.38
C LYS A 164 -7.97 -4.01 21.85
N VAL A 165 -7.40 -5.18 22.14
CA VAL A 165 -7.13 -5.61 23.51
C VAL A 165 -6.11 -4.69 24.18
N MET A 166 -4.97 -4.43 23.54
CA MET A 166 -3.88 -3.62 24.11
C MET A 166 -4.33 -2.19 24.45
N PHE A 167 -5.15 -1.56 23.60
CA PHE A 167 -5.70 -0.22 23.84
C PHE A 167 -6.77 -0.18 24.95
N THR A 168 -7.38 -1.31 25.30
CA THR A 168 -8.44 -1.40 26.32
C THR A 168 -8.02 -2.17 27.57
N ASP A 169 -6.75 -2.59 27.64
CA ASP A 169 -6.14 -3.20 28.82
C ASP A 169 -5.98 -2.19 29.96
N ASP A 170 -5.85 -2.71 31.18
CA ASP A 170 -5.56 -1.91 32.35
C ASP A 170 -4.24 -1.12 32.15
N GLY A 171 -4.15 0.07 32.75
CA GLY A 171 -3.02 0.97 32.55
C GLY A 171 -3.30 2.06 31.51
N THR A 172 -2.25 2.73 31.03
CA THR A 172 -2.40 3.70 29.94
C THR A 172 -2.23 3.02 28.59
N ALA A 173 -2.96 3.48 27.57
CA ALA A 173 -2.82 2.97 26.20
C ALA A 173 -1.36 2.99 25.71
N TRP A 174 -0.60 4.02 26.09
CA TRP A 174 0.82 4.09 25.76
C TRP A 174 1.65 2.99 26.43
N ASP A 175 1.41 2.66 27.70
CA ASP A 175 2.21 1.63 28.36
C ASP A 175 1.99 0.25 27.72
N ASN A 176 0.80 0.05 27.13
CA ASN A 176 0.44 -1.19 26.45
C ASN A 176 0.92 -1.24 24.99
N VAL A 177 0.95 -0.11 24.26
CA VAL A 177 1.17 -0.08 22.80
C VAL A 177 2.48 0.61 22.41
N GLY A 178 3.02 1.50 23.25
CA GLY A 178 4.17 2.36 22.94
C GLY A 178 5.44 1.60 22.55
N HIS A 179 5.62 0.36 23.03
CA HIS A 179 6.76 -0.48 22.66
C HIS A 179 6.81 -0.87 21.18
N LEU A 180 5.66 -0.83 20.48
CA LEU A 180 5.59 -1.08 19.02
C LEU A 180 6.33 -0.02 18.20
N PHE A 181 6.61 1.14 18.79
CA PHE A 181 7.33 2.25 18.16
C PHE A 181 8.80 2.31 18.56
N SER A 182 9.33 1.27 19.19
CA SER A 182 10.77 1.15 19.46
C SER A 182 11.56 0.83 18.19
N ASP A 183 12.80 1.31 18.10
CA ASP A 183 13.69 1.04 16.96
C ASP A 183 13.82 -0.46 16.65
N GLU A 184 13.83 -1.32 17.68
CA GLU A 184 13.88 -2.78 17.53
C GLU A 184 12.63 -3.32 16.81
N CYS A 185 11.44 -2.83 17.17
CA CYS A 185 10.20 -3.25 16.54
C CYS A 185 10.13 -2.74 15.08
N LEU A 186 10.44 -1.45 14.89
CA LEU A 186 10.42 -0.78 13.58
C LEU A 186 11.49 -1.31 12.61
N ALA A 187 12.50 -2.04 13.09
CA ALA A 187 13.49 -2.70 12.25
C ALA A 187 12.94 -3.94 11.52
N THR A 188 11.72 -4.40 11.84
CA THR A 188 11.09 -5.59 11.24
C THR A 188 9.85 -5.19 10.44
N THR A 189 9.54 -5.93 9.36
CA THR A 189 8.30 -5.72 8.60
C THR A 189 7.06 -5.94 9.48
N ALA A 190 7.07 -6.96 10.32
CA ALA A 190 5.94 -7.27 11.21
C ALA A 190 5.71 -6.13 12.23
N GLY A 191 6.78 -5.58 12.81
CA GLY A 191 6.68 -4.46 13.74
C GLY A 191 6.23 -3.16 13.07
N LEU A 192 6.75 -2.85 11.86
CA LEU A 192 6.26 -1.72 11.07
C LEU A 192 4.77 -1.82 10.76
N THR A 193 4.29 -2.99 10.33
CA THR A 193 2.86 -3.22 10.09
C THR A 193 2.03 -3.03 11.36
N ALA A 194 2.47 -3.58 12.50
CA ALA A 194 1.77 -3.43 13.76
C ALA A 194 1.73 -1.97 14.24
N ALA A 195 2.83 -1.22 14.09
CA ALA A 195 2.90 0.20 14.41
C ALA A 195 1.99 1.05 13.51
N ALA A 196 1.95 0.76 12.21
CA ALA A 196 1.07 1.41 11.26
C ALA A 196 -0.40 1.21 11.62
N GLU A 197 -0.81 -0.02 11.93
CA GLU A 197 -2.18 -0.31 12.34
C GLU A 197 -2.53 0.31 13.70
N ALA A 198 -1.59 0.36 14.64
CA ALA A 198 -1.77 1.03 15.92
C ALA A 198 -2.08 2.53 15.73
N LEU A 199 -1.36 3.21 14.84
CA LEU A 199 -1.66 4.60 14.48
C LEU A 199 -2.99 4.72 13.73
N GLY A 200 -3.31 3.78 12.82
CA GLY A 200 -4.58 3.76 12.10
C GLY A 200 -5.81 3.73 13.03
N LEU A 201 -5.71 3.04 14.18
CA LEU A 201 -6.78 3.05 15.19
C LEU A 201 -7.02 4.41 15.84
N LEU A 202 -6.02 5.31 15.80
CA LEU A 202 -6.09 6.67 16.35
C LEU A 202 -6.60 7.68 15.31
N ALA A 203 -7.01 7.24 14.12
CA ALA A 203 -7.60 8.06 13.07
C ALA A 203 -9.04 7.60 12.76
N PRO A 204 -9.83 8.39 12.02
CA PRO A 204 -11.11 7.93 11.48
C PRO A 204 -10.91 6.69 10.59
N TRP A 205 -11.79 5.71 10.71
CA TRP A 205 -11.73 4.48 9.89
C TRP A 205 -12.65 4.53 8.68
N SER A 206 -13.63 5.44 8.67
CA SER A 206 -14.50 5.70 7.52
C SER A 206 -15.06 7.12 7.56
N PHE A 207 -15.58 7.56 6.42
CA PHE A 207 -16.27 8.84 6.27
C PHE A 207 -17.68 8.59 5.79
N THR A 208 -18.65 9.16 6.48
CA THR A 208 -20.06 9.16 6.04
C THR A 208 -20.51 10.58 5.75
N GLY A 209 -21.71 10.74 5.19
CA GLY A 209 -22.31 12.06 5.05
C GLY A 209 -22.51 12.82 6.38
N SER A 210 -22.34 12.14 7.52
CA SER A 210 -22.37 12.75 8.87
C SER A 210 -21.00 13.15 9.41
N GLY A 211 -19.92 12.87 8.68
CA GLY A 211 -18.54 13.16 9.06
C GLY A 211 -17.69 11.90 9.31
N PRO A 212 -16.49 12.07 9.91
CA PRO A 212 -15.58 10.97 10.20
C PRO A 212 -16.13 10.04 11.28
N GLU A 213 -16.02 8.73 11.05
CA GLU A 213 -16.35 7.70 12.04
C GLU A 213 -15.09 7.16 12.72
N TRP A 214 -15.18 6.98 14.03
CA TRP A 214 -14.07 6.55 14.88
C TRP A 214 -14.34 5.15 15.43
N HIS A 215 -13.28 4.40 15.69
CA HIS A 215 -13.38 3.11 16.38
C HIS A 215 -13.94 3.28 17.80
N SER A 216 -13.46 4.31 18.52
CA SER A 216 -13.99 4.72 19.82
C SER A 216 -13.72 6.21 20.10
N GLU A 217 -14.56 6.84 20.91
CA GLU A 217 -14.32 8.23 21.36
C GLU A 217 -13.08 8.33 22.25
N THR A 218 -12.80 7.29 23.04
CA THR A 218 -11.62 7.25 23.91
C THR A 218 -10.32 7.31 23.11
N LEU A 219 -10.23 6.56 22.01
CA LEU A 219 -9.07 6.58 21.12
C LEU A 219 -8.87 7.94 20.46
N ARG A 220 -9.97 8.55 19.99
CA ARG A 220 -9.96 9.88 19.38
C ARG A 220 -9.33 10.93 20.29
N GLU A 221 -9.59 10.85 21.59
CA GLU A 221 -9.10 11.83 22.56
C GLU A 221 -7.66 11.57 23.05
N LEU A 222 -7.02 10.44 22.67
CA LEU A 222 -5.72 10.05 23.22
C LEU A 222 -4.61 11.07 22.92
N VAL A 223 -4.54 11.58 21.69
CA VAL A 223 -3.53 12.57 21.28
C VAL A 223 -3.62 13.83 22.13
N SER A 224 -4.84 14.26 22.48
CA SER A 224 -5.07 15.44 23.32
C SER A 224 -4.85 15.18 24.81
N LYS A 225 -4.97 13.93 25.27
CA LYS A 225 -4.90 13.56 26.70
C LYS A 225 -3.52 13.08 27.16
N ASP A 226 -2.74 12.49 26.26
CA ASP A 226 -1.42 11.93 26.56
C ASP A 226 -0.40 12.43 25.53
N HIS A 227 0.43 13.39 25.96
CA HIS A 227 1.44 14.04 25.13
C HIS A 227 2.40 13.08 24.42
N ARG A 228 2.61 11.87 24.95
CA ARG A 228 3.48 10.87 24.33
C ARG A 228 2.98 10.48 22.93
N TRP A 229 1.66 10.42 22.72
CA TRP A 229 1.07 10.17 21.40
C TRP A 229 1.26 11.35 20.45
N LEU A 230 1.10 12.59 20.96
CA LEU A 230 1.35 13.80 20.18
C LEU A 230 2.80 13.86 19.73
N ASP A 231 3.75 13.71 20.66
CA ASP A 231 5.18 13.75 20.40
C ASP A 231 5.59 12.64 19.42
N LEU A 232 5.04 11.43 19.58
CA LEU A 232 5.25 10.33 18.65
C LEU A 232 4.77 10.68 17.24
N CYS A 233 3.52 11.14 17.08
CA CYS A 233 2.98 11.42 15.75
C CYS A 233 3.71 12.61 15.10
N VAL A 234 4.06 13.64 15.87
CA VAL A 234 4.87 14.76 15.38
C VAL A 234 6.24 14.26 14.94
N GLY A 235 6.90 13.41 15.72
CA GLY A 235 8.20 12.82 15.37
C GLY A 235 8.15 11.93 14.12
N LEU A 236 7.08 11.14 13.98
CA LEU A 236 6.90 10.21 12.87
C LEU A 236 6.32 10.85 11.60
N ARG A 237 5.88 12.11 11.62
CA ARG A 237 5.17 12.73 10.48
C ARG A 237 5.93 12.71 9.14
N ASP A 238 7.25 12.62 9.18
CA ASP A 238 8.12 12.51 8.00
C ASP A 238 8.64 11.07 7.76
N HIS A 239 8.30 10.13 8.64
CA HIS A 239 8.74 8.74 8.54
C HIS A 239 8.26 8.13 7.23
N GLU A 240 9.14 7.42 6.53
CA GLU A 240 8.86 6.92 5.18
C GLU A 240 7.61 6.02 5.10
N SER A 241 7.46 5.13 6.07
CA SER A 241 6.38 4.13 6.12
C SER A 241 5.24 4.46 7.08
N LEU A 242 5.46 5.37 8.04
CA LEU A 242 4.50 5.67 9.13
C LEU A 242 3.99 7.11 9.11
N GLY A 243 4.61 7.97 8.29
CA GLY A 243 4.31 9.39 8.26
C GLY A 243 2.90 9.68 7.79
N TRP A 244 2.34 8.85 6.89
CA TRP A 244 0.94 9.01 6.48
C TRP A 244 -0.01 8.80 7.66
N GLN A 245 0.09 7.67 8.36
CA GLN A 245 -0.75 7.36 9.52
C GLN A 245 -0.57 8.41 10.62
N ALA A 246 0.67 8.82 10.89
CA ALA A 246 0.96 9.85 11.89
C ALA A 246 0.31 11.20 11.55
N ARG A 247 0.36 11.62 10.27
CA ARG A 247 -0.30 12.86 9.81
C ARG A 247 -1.82 12.74 9.86
N GLU A 248 -2.41 11.61 9.52
CA GLU A 248 -3.85 11.37 9.64
C GLU A 248 -4.32 11.51 11.10
N VAL A 249 -3.59 10.93 12.05
CA VAL A 249 -3.87 11.06 13.48
C VAL A 249 -3.83 12.54 13.91
N LEU A 250 -2.82 13.28 13.47
CA LEU A 250 -2.68 14.71 13.80
C LEU A 250 -3.73 15.60 13.10
N ARG A 251 -4.13 15.25 11.86
CA ARG A 251 -5.14 15.95 11.03
C ARG A 251 -6.48 16.00 11.73
N TYR A 252 -6.86 14.93 12.41
CA TYR A 252 -8.17 14.82 13.07
C TYR A 252 -8.13 15.04 14.60
N ALA A 253 -6.96 15.27 15.17
CA ALA A 253 -6.81 15.71 16.56
C ALA A 253 -7.13 17.20 16.73
N ASP A 254 -7.26 17.67 17.97
CA ASP A 254 -7.55 19.07 18.27
C ASP A 254 -6.42 19.99 17.77
N SER A 255 -6.74 20.89 16.83
CA SER A 255 -5.76 21.82 16.24
C SER A 255 -5.17 22.80 17.25
N ALA A 256 -5.86 23.08 18.36
CA ALA A 256 -5.31 23.86 19.47
C ALA A 256 -4.17 23.14 20.20
N VAL A 257 -4.11 21.81 20.09
CA VAL A 257 -3.05 20.96 20.64
C VAL A 257 -1.96 20.70 19.59
N THR A 258 -2.35 20.31 18.37
CA THR A 258 -1.38 19.90 17.34
C THR A 258 -0.65 21.07 16.69
N GLY A 259 -1.32 22.21 16.46
CA GLY A 259 -0.71 23.38 15.81
C GLY A 259 0.57 23.86 16.48
N PRO A 260 0.56 24.18 17.79
CA PRO A 260 1.76 24.61 18.50
C PRO A 260 2.91 23.60 18.50
N ALA A 261 2.60 22.30 18.58
CA ALA A 261 3.60 21.24 18.55
C ALA A 261 4.26 21.11 17.17
N LEU A 262 3.47 21.25 16.09
CA LEU A 262 3.97 21.23 14.72
C LEU A 262 4.82 22.46 14.42
N ASP A 263 4.40 23.65 14.87
CA ASP A 263 5.19 24.88 14.74
C ASP A 263 6.54 24.77 15.46
N ALA A 264 6.55 24.23 16.68
CA ALA A 264 7.78 23.99 17.43
C ALA A 264 8.71 23.01 16.69
N ALA A 265 8.17 21.87 16.24
CA ALA A 265 8.94 20.87 15.51
C ALA A 265 9.48 21.40 14.17
N ARG A 266 8.72 22.27 13.48
CA ARG A 266 9.16 22.96 12.27
C ARG A 266 10.32 23.92 12.56
N ALA A 267 10.23 24.70 13.64
CA ALA A 267 11.29 25.61 14.06
C ALA A 267 12.58 24.84 14.43
N GLU A 268 12.47 23.73 15.16
CA GLU A 268 13.60 22.87 15.50
C GLU A 268 14.27 22.31 14.24
N ARG A 269 13.49 21.77 13.30
CA ARG A 269 14.00 21.25 12.02
C ARG A 269 14.78 22.31 11.24
N ALA A 270 14.29 23.55 11.21
CA ALA A 270 14.98 24.66 10.54
C ALA A 270 16.37 24.93 11.14
N THR A 271 16.57 24.65 12.44
CA THR A 271 17.88 24.82 13.11
C THR A 271 18.83 23.63 12.92
N GLN A 272 18.30 22.42 12.75
CA GLN A 272 19.09 21.18 12.66
C GLN A 272 19.60 20.88 11.25
N ARG A 273 19.06 21.53 10.21
CA ARG A 273 19.34 21.22 8.81
C ARG A 273 20.76 21.65 8.40
N LYS A 274 21.76 20.85 8.77
CA LYS A 274 23.12 20.93 8.24
C LYS A 274 23.24 19.95 7.08
N ALA A 275 23.27 20.46 5.85
CA ALA A 275 23.40 19.61 4.67
C ALA A 275 24.72 18.82 4.75
N PRO A 276 24.72 17.49 4.60
CA PRO A 276 25.95 16.75 4.42
C PRO A 276 26.62 17.24 3.14
N ALA A 277 27.91 17.57 3.21
CA ALA A 277 28.63 18.04 2.03
C ALA A 277 28.75 16.88 1.02
N ASN A 278 28.30 17.10 -0.21
CA ASN A 278 28.56 16.18 -1.28
C ASN A 278 30.06 16.12 -1.58
N ARG A 279 30.48 15.04 -2.24
CA ARG A 279 31.80 15.01 -2.86
C ARG A 279 31.91 16.19 -3.85
N PRO A 280 33.04 16.91 -3.90
CA PRO A 280 33.25 17.96 -4.88
C PRO A 280 33.24 17.37 -6.30
N LEU A 281 32.37 17.92 -7.16
CA LEU A 281 32.20 17.54 -8.56
C LEU A 281 32.84 18.59 -9.47
N ARG A 282 33.53 18.16 -10.54
CA ARG A 282 34.02 19.09 -11.56
C ARG A 282 32.92 19.34 -12.59
N PRO A 283 32.63 20.60 -12.98
CA PRO A 283 31.72 20.88 -14.08
C PRO A 283 32.10 20.11 -15.35
N GLY A 284 31.12 19.49 -15.99
CA GLY A 284 31.21 18.65 -17.17
C GLY A 284 31.61 17.19 -16.93
N GLU A 285 31.94 16.80 -15.70
CA GLU A 285 32.46 15.46 -15.40
C GLU A 285 31.43 14.35 -15.66
N LEU A 286 30.19 14.52 -15.17
CA LEU A 286 29.14 13.51 -15.32
C LEU A 286 28.67 13.44 -16.77
N VAL A 287 28.46 14.58 -17.40
CA VAL A 287 28.07 14.67 -18.82
C VAL A 287 29.10 14.00 -19.73
N ALA A 288 30.41 14.22 -19.50
CA ALA A 288 31.46 13.60 -20.28
C ALA A 288 31.48 12.07 -20.11
N ARG A 289 31.35 11.58 -18.87
CA ARG A 289 31.26 10.14 -18.59
C ARG A 289 30.04 9.50 -19.24
N TYR A 290 28.89 10.15 -19.14
CA TYR A 290 27.65 9.68 -19.74
C TYR A 290 27.78 9.56 -21.27
N ARG A 291 28.32 10.58 -21.94
CA ARG A 291 28.58 10.55 -23.40
C ARG A 291 29.57 9.46 -23.81
N ASN A 292 30.49 9.09 -22.93
CA ASN A 292 31.45 8.01 -23.15
C ASN A 292 30.88 6.61 -22.82
N GLY A 293 29.57 6.50 -22.52
CA GLY A 293 28.88 5.23 -22.32
C GLY A 293 28.77 4.77 -20.86
N ASP A 294 29.24 5.54 -19.89
CA ASP A 294 29.08 5.22 -18.46
C ASP A 294 27.71 5.65 -17.94
N HIS A 295 26.65 5.13 -18.54
CA HIS A 295 25.30 5.60 -18.26
C HIS A 295 24.84 5.23 -16.83
N ARG A 296 24.94 3.95 -16.47
CA ARG A 296 24.56 3.44 -15.15
C ARG A 296 25.46 3.97 -14.03
N GLY A 297 26.76 4.14 -14.28
CA GLY A 297 27.67 4.67 -13.28
C GLY A 297 27.39 6.13 -12.95
N VAL A 298 27.04 6.94 -13.94
CA VAL A 298 26.64 8.33 -13.73
C VAL A 298 25.33 8.43 -12.94
N TRP A 299 24.29 7.65 -13.28
CA TRP A 299 23.04 7.66 -12.51
C TRP A 299 23.21 7.14 -11.08
N ARG A 300 24.10 6.16 -10.86
CA ARG A 300 24.47 5.72 -9.51
C ARG A 300 25.11 6.84 -8.68
N ASP A 301 26.01 7.62 -9.29
CA ASP A 301 26.64 8.76 -8.62
C ASP A 301 25.63 9.88 -8.32
N LEU A 302 24.70 10.15 -9.24
CA LEU A 302 23.59 11.08 -9.04
C LEU A 302 22.62 10.64 -7.94
N GLY A 303 22.30 9.34 -7.87
CA GLY A 303 21.45 8.77 -6.82
C GLY A 303 22.11 8.74 -5.45
N ALA A 304 23.44 8.69 -5.38
CA ALA A 304 24.20 8.77 -4.13
C ALA A 304 24.30 10.20 -3.57
N ALA A 305 23.96 11.24 -4.36
CA ALA A 305 23.97 12.62 -3.91
C ALA A 305 22.73 12.90 -3.05
N ALA A 306 22.93 13.16 -1.75
CA ALA A 306 21.84 13.42 -0.81
C ALA A 306 21.05 14.70 -1.11
N HIS A 307 21.67 15.66 -1.79
CA HIS A 307 21.05 16.89 -2.27
C HIS A 307 21.76 17.35 -3.54
N LEU A 308 21.07 18.08 -4.42
CA LEU A 308 21.71 18.71 -5.58
C LEU A 308 21.95 20.20 -5.29
N ASP A 309 23.21 20.56 -5.06
CA ASP A 309 23.63 21.97 -5.16
C ASP A 309 23.59 22.45 -6.62
N ASP A 310 23.84 23.73 -6.87
CA ASP A 310 23.73 24.32 -8.21
C ASP A 310 24.58 23.61 -9.28
N VAL A 311 25.79 23.15 -8.91
CA VAL A 311 26.70 22.45 -9.84
C VAL A 311 26.20 21.04 -10.11
N TRP A 312 25.85 20.30 -9.06
CA TRP A 312 25.29 18.96 -9.17
C TRP A 312 23.97 18.96 -9.95
N ARG A 313 23.10 19.95 -9.72
CA ARG A 313 21.83 20.09 -10.42
C ARG A 313 22.02 20.36 -11.91
N ALA A 314 22.90 21.30 -12.27
CA ALA A 314 23.17 21.61 -13.67
C ALA A 314 23.78 20.42 -14.44
N GLU A 315 24.60 19.60 -13.78
CA GLU A 315 25.10 18.34 -14.36
C GLU A 315 23.98 17.30 -14.50
N ALA A 316 23.17 17.13 -13.45
CA ALA A 316 22.05 16.19 -13.44
C ALA A 316 21.02 16.49 -14.54
N GLU A 317 20.69 17.77 -14.74
CA GLU A 317 19.77 18.21 -15.80
C GLU A 317 20.29 17.88 -17.20
N GLN A 318 21.59 18.11 -17.46
CA GLN A 318 22.20 17.76 -18.75
C GLN A 318 22.24 16.25 -18.97
N VAL A 319 22.58 15.47 -17.93
CA VAL A 319 22.53 14.00 -17.99
C VAL A 319 21.10 13.52 -18.24
N ALA A 320 20.12 14.09 -17.56
CA ALA A 320 18.70 13.76 -17.72
C ALA A 320 18.22 14.04 -19.15
N ILE A 321 18.59 15.18 -19.76
CA ILE A 321 18.30 15.48 -21.16
C ILE A 321 18.86 14.40 -22.08
N LEU A 322 20.16 14.08 -21.97
CA LEU A 322 20.79 13.05 -22.81
C LEU A 322 20.20 11.64 -22.59
N THR A 323 19.69 11.37 -21.39
CA THR A 323 18.97 10.15 -21.05
C THR A 323 17.62 10.10 -21.75
N MET A 324 16.83 11.17 -21.64
CA MET A 324 15.47 11.19 -22.19
C MET A 324 15.44 11.29 -23.71
N GLU A 325 16.48 11.84 -24.36
CA GLU A 325 16.66 11.73 -25.82
C GLU A 325 16.89 10.28 -26.30
N ARG A 326 17.50 9.43 -25.47
CA ARG A 326 17.65 8.00 -25.76
C ARG A 326 16.35 7.25 -25.48
N VAL A 327 15.68 7.58 -24.37
CA VAL A 327 14.35 7.05 -24.03
C VAL A 327 13.34 7.34 -25.13
N GLN A 328 13.26 8.59 -25.64
CA GLN A 328 12.35 8.94 -26.74
C GLN A 328 12.61 8.10 -27.99
N ARG A 329 13.88 7.89 -28.37
CA ARG A 329 14.23 7.03 -29.51
C ARG A 329 13.85 5.57 -29.27
N ASN A 330 14.14 5.04 -28.08
CA ASN A 330 13.74 3.69 -27.70
C ASN A 330 12.22 3.52 -27.72
N ALA A 331 11.48 4.50 -27.19
CA ALA A 331 10.02 4.52 -27.19
C ALA A 331 9.47 4.50 -28.62
N SER A 332 9.95 5.40 -29.49
CA SER A 332 9.54 5.43 -30.91
C SER A 332 9.83 4.13 -31.64
N ASN A 333 11.02 3.54 -31.43
CA ASN A 333 11.42 2.28 -32.04
C ASN A 333 10.54 1.12 -31.53
N LEU A 334 10.35 1.04 -30.22
CA LEU A 334 9.59 -0.02 -29.57
C LEU A 334 8.10 0.05 -29.97
N THR A 335 7.47 1.22 -29.87
CA THR A 335 6.07 1.42 -30.27
C THR A 335 5.87 1.06 -31.73
N SER A 336 6.76 1.51 -32.62
CA SER A 336 6.67 1.15 -34.04
C SER A 336 6.75 -0.37 -34.26
N ALA A 337 7.64 -1.05 -33.55
CA ALA A 337 7.80 -2.50 -33.65
C ALA A 337 6.59 -3.26 -33.08
N LEU A 338 6.05 -2.82 -31.93
CA LEU A 338 4.84 -3.37 -31.31
C LEU A 338 3.62 -3.23 -32.23
N VAL A 339 3.37 -2.03 -32.76
CA VAL A 339 2.27 -1.75 -33.69
C VAL A 339 2.42 -2.57 -34.97
N ALA A 340 3.62 -2.65 -35.53
CA ALA A 340 3.89 -3.49 -36.70
C ALA A 340 3.63 -4.99 -36.42
N ARG A 341 3.77 -5.42 -35.16
CA ARG A 341 3.49 -6.79 -34.72
C ARG A 341 2.02 -7.04 -34.32
N GLY A 342 1.19 -6.00 -34.37
CA GLY A 342 -0.24 -6.05 -34.13
C GLY A 342 -0.67 -5.62 -32.73
N TRP A 343 0.25 -5.12 -31.88
CA TRP A 343 -0.13 -4.59 -30.57
C TRP A 343 -1.20 -3.49 -30.72
N PRO A 344 -2.35 -3.57 -30.03
CA PRO A 344 -3.53 -2.77 -30.36
C PRO A 344 -3.51 -1.37 -29.75
N VAL A 345 -2.48 -0.60 -30.10
CA VAL A 345 -2.36 0.85 -29.83
C VAL A 345 -2.01 1.55 -31.15
N SER A 346 -2.31 2.85 -31.27
CA SER A 346 -1.75 3.66 -32.35
C SER A 346 -0.47 4.37 -31.89
N THR A 347 0.40 4.74 -32.82
CA THR A 347 1.62 5.51 -32.49
C THR A 347 1.27 6.86 -31.86
N GLU A 348 0.20 7.52 -32.35
CA GLU A 348 -0.27 8.80 -31.84
C GLU A 348 -0.85 8.69 -30.43
N GLN A 349 -1.49 7.56 -30.11
CA GLN A 349 -1.98 7.27 -28.76
C GLN A 349 -0.83 6.95 -27.81
N ALA A 350 0.09 6.09 -28.25
CA ALA A 350 1.17 5.61 -27.40
C ALA A 350 2.27 6.65 -27.17
N LEU A 351 2.48 7.57 -28.11
CA LEU A 351 3.52 8.60 -28.07
C LEU A 351 3.00 9.93 -28.63
N PRO A 352 2.06 10.59 -27.92
CA PRO A 352 1.54 11.89 -28.36
C PRO A 352 2.61 13.00 -28.33
N GLY A 353 3.73 12.76 -27.64
CA GLY A 353 4.81 13.73 -27.43
C GLY A 353 4.56 14.62 -26.20
N PRO A 354 5.43 15.61 -25.96
CA PRO A 354 5.32 16.52 -24.82
C PRO A 354 4.10 17.43 -24.93
N ALA A 355 3.47 17.69 -23.78
CA ALA A 355 2.38 18.66 -23.66
C ALA A 355 2.85 20.09 -23.98
N ALA A 356 1.98 20.88 -24.62
CA ALA A 356 2.33 22.23 -25.05
C ALA A 356 2.57 23.21 -23.88
N ASP A 357 1.97 22.94 -22.72
CA ASP A 357 2.06 23.75 -21.49
C ASP A 357 3.08 23.22 -20.47
N VAL A 358 3.96 22.29 -20.86
CA VAL A 358 4.87 21.59 -19.94
C VAL A 358 5.75 22.53 -19.09
N GLU A 359 6.27 23.61 -19.67
CA GLU A 359 7.13 24.55 -18.91
C GLU A 359 6.33 25.34 -17.86
N ASP A 360 5.12 25.79 -18.23
CA ASP A 360 4.23 26.51 -17.31
C ASP A 360 3.82 25.60 -16.15
N ARG A 361 3.51 24.33 -16.45
CA ARG A 361 3.17 23.32 -15.43
C ARG A 361 4.34 22.95 -14.53
N LEU A 362 5.55 22.82 -15.08
CA LEU A 362 6.75 22.58 -14.27
C LEU A 362 7.03 23.74 -13.31
N GLN A 363 6.86 24.99 -13.77
CA GLN A 363 7.00 26.16 -12.93
C GLN A 363 5.92 26.21 -11.83
N GLN A 364 4.67 25.88 -12.16
CA GLN A 364 3.60 25.78 -11.17
C GLN A 364 3.88 24.68 -10.15
N LEU A 365 4.35 23.50 -10.59
CA LEU A 365 4.70 22.39 -9.70
C LEU A 365 5.80 22.79 -8.71
N GLU A 366 6.81 23.54 -9.16
CA GLU A 366 7.84 24.10 -8.29
C GLU A 366 7.27 25.07 -7.25
N GLN A 367 6.32 25.93 -7.64
CA GLN A 367 5.65 26.84 -6.71
C GLN A 367 4.82 26.09 -5.66
N VAL A 368 4.14 25.02 -6.05
CA VAL A 368 3.31 24.20 -5.17
C VAL A 368 4.15 23.39 -4.18
N THR A 369 5.21 22.74 -4.68
CA THR A 369 6.04 21.82 -3.88
C THR A 369 7.17 22.55 -3.13
N GLY A 370 7.47 23.80 -3.50
CA GLY A 370 8.56 24.59 -2.94
C GLY A 370 9.95 24.17 -3.43
N SER A 371 10.04 23.31 -4.45
CA SER A 371 11.30 22.89 -5.06
C SER A 371 11.12 22.49 -6.52
N ALA A 372 12.12 22.74 -7.35
CA ALA A 372 12.15 22.24 -8.72
C ALA A 372 11.95 20.70 -8.78
N ALA A 373 11.19 20.24 -9.77
CA ALA A 373 10.99 18.82 -10.02
C ALA A 373 12.34 18.08 -10.21
N PRO A 374 12.41 16.77 -9.89
CA PRO A 374 13.61 15.98 -10.12
C PRO A 374 14.05 16.05 -11.59
N PRO A 375 15.34 16.30 -11.87
CA PRO A 375 15.89 16.37 -13.22
C PRO A 375 15.43 15.26 -14.17
N ALA A 376 15.38 14.00 -13.74
CA ALA A 376 14.94 12.89 -14.57
C ALA A 376 13.48 13.06 -15.04
N LEU A 377 12.57 13.42 -14.12
CA LEU A 377 11.15 13.55 -14.40
C LEU A 377 10.85 14.81 -15.23
N ALA A 378 11.51 15.93 -14.91
CA ALA A 378 11.37 17.17 -15.67
C ALA A 378 11.87 17.00 -17.12
N ALA A 379 13.00 16.32 -17.33
CA ALA A 379 13.49 16.01 -18.67
C ALA A 379 12.55 15.06 -19.42
N TYR A 380 11.95 14.09 -18.72
CA TYR A 380 10.99 13.16 -19.32
C TYR A 380 9.79 13.90 -19.91
N TRP A 381 9.12 14.76 -19.14
CA TRP A 381 7.95 15.47 -19.66
C TRP A 381 8.30 16.45 -20.80
N ARG A 382 9.50 17.05 -20.78
CA ARG A 382 9.97 17.96 -21.84
C ARG A 382 10.28 17.27 -23.15
N ILE A 383 10.87 16.08 -23.09
CA ILE A 383 11.46 15.40 -24.25
C ILE A 383 10.57 14.27 -24.74
N VAL A 384 10.01 13.49 -23.80
CA VAL A 384 9.18 12.32 -24.08
C VAL A 384 7.69 12.65 -24.01
N GLY A 385 7.27 13.33 -22.94
CA GLY A 385 5.86 13.64 -22.68
C GLY A 385 5.13 12.45 -22.08
N THR A 386 4.60 11.59 -22.94
CA THR A 386 3.80 10.41 -22.57
C THR A 386 4.31 9.17 -23.29
N ILE A 387 4.31 8.04 -22.59
CA ILE A 387 4.35 6.70 -23.16
C ILE A 387 3.10 5.99 -22.67
N ASP A 388 2.25 5.49 -23.56
CA ASP A 388 1.06 4.71 -23.19
C ASP A 388 0.95 3.46 -24.08
N LEU A 389 1.53 2.35 -23.63
CA LEU A 389 1.40 1.06 -24.30
C LEU A 389 0.15 0.28 -23.85
N VAL A 390 -0.72 0.87 -23.02
CA VAL A 390 -1.92 0.20 -22.48
C VAL A 390 -2.99 0.14 -23.58
N PRO A 391 -3.47 -1.05 -23.97
CA PRO A 391 -4.43 -1.20 -25.05
C PRO A 391 -5.86 -0.93 -24.57
N ARG A 392 -6.14 0.27 -24.07
CA ARG A 392 -7.46 0.63 -23.50
C ARG A 392 -8.63 0.44 -24.47
N GLY A 393 -8.37 0.55 -25.78
CA GLY A 393 -9.36 0.29 -26.82
C GLY A 393 -9.83 -1.16 -26.93
N THR A 394 -9.12 -2.12 -26.31
CA THR A 394 -9.49 -3.54 -26.28
C THR A 394 -10.17 -3.96 -24.98
N TRP A 395 -10.43 -3.05 -24.04
CA TRP A 395 -11.17 -3.41 -22.82
C TRP A 395 -12.59 -3.91 -23.11
N ASP A 396 -13.21 -3.41 -24.17
CA ASP A 396 -14.53 -3.81 -24.65
C ASP A 396 -14.50 -4.54 -26.02
N ALA A 397 -13.32 -4.93 -26.49
CA ALA A 397 -13.13 -5.51 -27.82
C ALA A 397 -12.05 -6.61 -27.83
N PRO A 398 -12.20 -7.68 -28.65
CA PRO A 398 -11.21 -8.74 -28.67
C PRO A 398 -9.85 -8.25 -29.19
N PHE A 399 -8.78 -8.84 -28.66
CA PHE A 399 -7.43 -8.62 -29.17
C PHE A 399 -7.31 -9.06 -30.65
N PRO A 400 -6.42 -8.40 -31.42
CA PRO A 400 -6.13 -8.86 -32.78
C PRO A 400 -5.64 -10.32 -32.81
N PRO A 401 -6.03 -11.13 -33.80
CA PRO A 401 -5.61 -12.53 -33.89
C PRO A 401 -4.08 -12.68 -33.87
N GLY A 402 -3.58 -13.58 -33.01
CA GLY A 402 -2.15 -13.87 -32.88
C GLY A 402 -1.36 -12.84 -32.06
N VAL A 403 -2.05 -11.92 -31.37
CA VAL A 403 -1.48 -11.03 -30.36
C VAL A 403 -1.88 -11.57 -28.97
N PRO A 404 -0.92 -11.84 -28.08
CA PRO A 404 -1.23 -12.36 -26.76
C PRO A 404 -1.89 -11.30 -25.85
N GLU A 405 -3.17 -11.49 -25.54
CA GLU A 405 -3.94 -10.61 -24.63
C GLU A 405 -3.38 -10.62 -23.20
N GLN A 406 -2.78 -11.73 -22.77
CA GLN A 406 -2.18 -11.90 -21.44
C GLN A 406 -1.00 -10.95 -21.19
N LEU A 407 -0.45 -10.27 -22.21
CA LEU A 407 0.54 -9.22 -21.98
C LEU A 407 -0.04 -7.98 -21.29
N THR A 408 -1.37 -7.84 -21.20
CA THR A 408 -2.01 -6.75 -20.45
C THR A 408 -1.74 -6.84 -18.94
N ILE A 409 -1.64 -8.05 -18.38
CA ILE A 409 -1.25 -8.27 -16.98
C ILE A 409 0.27 -8.19 -16.78
N ALA A 410 1.04 -8.13 -17.86
CA ALA A 410 2.50 -8.01 -17.83
C ALA A 410 3.01 -6.57 -17.59
N ASP A 411 2.11 -5.69 -17.17
CA ASP A 411 2.38 -4.29 -16.87
C ASP A 411 2.97 -3.55 -18.08
N PRO A 412 2.17 -3.33 -19.15
CA PRO A 412 2.61 -2.54 -20.29
C PRO A 412 3.06 -1.14 -19.83
N LEU A 413 4.16 -0.65 -20.42
CA LEU A 413 4.79 0.61 -20.05
C LEU A 413 3.81 1.76 -20.29
N GLU A 414 3.50 2.43 -19.20
CA GLU A 414 2.74 3.66 -19.16
C GLU A 414 3.49 4.66 -18.30
N ILE A 415 3.62 5.89 -18.77
CA ILE A 415 3.97 7.06 -17.98
C ILE A 415 3.24 8.28 -18.58
N ASN A 416 2.38 8.88 -17.79
CA ASN A 416 1.55 10.04 -18.12
C ASN A 416 2.37 11.32 -18.26
N ASP A 417 1.92 12.22 -19.14
CA ASP A 417 2.40 13.60 -19.16
C ASP A 417 2.01 14.36 -17.88
N LEU A 418 2.65 15.52 -17.69
CA LEU A 418 2.42 16.36 -16.53
C LEU A 418 1.00 16.92 -16.47
N SER A 419 0.31 17.10 -17.59
CA SER A 419 -1.04 17.65 -17.63
C SER A 419 -2.06 16.63 -17.14
N THR A 420 -1.89 15.35 -17.49
CA THR A 420 -2.67 14.25 -16.90
C THR A 420 -2.30 14.01 -15.44
N ALA A 421 -1.01 14.03 -15.09
CA ALA A 421 -0.56 13.89 -13.71
C ALA A 421 -1.01 15.07 -12.81
N TRP A 422 -1.41 16.20 -13.40
CA TRP A 422 -1.84 17.40 -12.68
C TRP A 422 -3.06 17.17 -11.78
N TYR A 423 -3.89 16.16 -12.07
CA TYR A 423 -5.00 15.78 -11.21
C TYR A 423 -4.57 15.53 -9.75
N SER A 424 -3.43 14.86 -9.55
CA SER A 424 -2.87 14.64 -8.20
C SER A 424 -2.47 15.95 -7.51
N VAL A 425 -2.05 16.96 -8.28
CA VAL A 425 -1.70 18.29 -7.74
C VAL A 425 -2.95 19.01 -7.27
N GLU A 426 -4.00 19.01 -8.08
CA GLU A 426 -5.28 19.65 -7.75
C GLU A 426 -5.91 18.99 -6.51
N GLU A 427 -5.99 17.66 -6.48
CA GLU A 427 -6.50 16.91 -5.34
C GLU A 427 -5.71 17.21 -4.07
N TRP A 428 -4.38 17.16 -4.14
CA TRP A 428 -3.52 17.49 -2.99
C TRP A 428 -3.70 18.94 -2.52
N GLN A 429 -3.84 19.90 -3.44
CA GLN A 429 -4.08 21.30 -3.09
C GLN A 429 -5.44 21.50 -2.41
N GLU A 430 -6.49 20.86 -2.91
CA GLU A 430 -7.82 20.90 -2.32
C GLU A 430 -7.80 20.29 -0.91
N GLU A 431 -7.18 19.12 -0.74
CA GLU A 431 -7.04 18.46 0.57
C GLU A 431 -6.18 19.25 1.55
N SER A 432 -5.12 19.92 1.07
CA SER A 432 -4.16 20.62 1.92
C SER A 432 -4.55 22.05 2.28
N ALA A 433 -5.47 22.68 1.53
CA ALA A 433 -5.84 24.08 1.71
C ALA A 433 -6.34 24.41 3.13
N GLU A 434 -6.98 23.45 3.80
CA GLU A 434 -7.53 23.61 5.15
C GLU A 434 -6.62 23.03 6.24
N LEU A 435 -5.47 22.47 5.87
CA LEU A 435 -4.59 21.77 6.79
C LEU A 435 -3.42 22.63 7.27
N HIS A 436 -2.91 22.28 8.43
CA HIS A 436 -1.60 22.77 8.85
C HIS A 436 -0.52 22.30 7.85
N PRO A 437 0.43 23.15 7.41
CA PRO A 437 1.41 22.79 6.36
C PRO A 437 2.23 21.53 6.65
N GLU A 438 2.52 21.25 7.92
CA GLU A 438 3.24 20.04 8.35
C GLU A 438 2.37 18.75 8.27
N LEU A 439 1.06 18.86 8.03
CA LEU A 439 0.11 17.75 7.93
C LEU A 439 -0.30 17.43 6.50
N ALA A 440 -0.17 18.37 5.56
CA ALA A 440 -0.44 18.14 4.14
C ALA A 440 0.39 16.97 3.58
N GLY A 441 1.57 16.73 4.15
CA GLY A 441 2.48 15.68 3.68
C GLY A 441 3.09 15.98 2.31
N PRO A 442 3.90 15.07 1.77
CA PRO A 442 4.38 15.18 0.40
C PRO A 442 3.23 15.01 -0.60
N LEU A 443 3.34 15.68 -1.74
CA LEU A 443 2.51 15.42 -2.90
C LEU A 443 2.89 14.04 -3.47
N GLU A 444 1.94 13.13 -3.59
CA GLU A 444 2.10 11.89 -4.35
C GLU A 444 1.60 12.09 -5.78
N LEU A 445 2.53 12.35 -6.69
CA LEU A 445 2.21 12.60 -8.09
C LEU A 445 2.05 11.28 -8.83
N THR A 446 0.84 10.95 -9.25
CA THR A 446 0.56 9.74 -10.04
C THR A 446 1.18 9.86 -11.42
N ILE A 447 2.07 8.92 -11.76
CA ILE A 447 2.76 8.89 -13.06
C ILE A 447 2.26 7.77 -13.97
N ALA A 448 1.64 6.72 -13.44
CA ALA A 448 1.02 5.65 -14.22
C ALA A 448 -0.04 4.92 -13.41
N ALA A 449 -0.94 4.20 -14.08
CA ALA A 449 -1.75 3.20 -13.40
C ALA A 449 -0.88 2.03 -12.91
N ASP A 450 -1.40 1.22 -11.99
CA ASP A 450 -0.77 -0.07 -11.66
C ASP A 450 -1.09 -1.16 -12.71
N TYR A 451 -0.42 -2.31 -12.57
CA TYR A 451 -0.59 -3.43 -13.49
C TYR A 451 -2.01 -4.02 -13.53
N LEU A 452 -2.80 -3.91 -12.46
CA LEU A 452 -4.19 -4.40 -12.43
C LEU A 452 -5.08 -3.47 -13.25
N HIS A 453 -5.00 -2.16 -12.99
CA HIS A 453 -5.78 -1.16 -13.72
C HIS A 453 -5.44 -1.15 -15.22
N LYS A 454 -4.18 -1.38 -15.60
CA LYS A 454 -3.77 -1.54 -17.01
C LYS A 454 -4.40 -2.76 -17.68
N ALA A 455 -4.64 -3.82 -16.91
CA ALA A 455 -5.34 -5.02 -17.32
C ALA A 455 -6.88 -4.91 -17.21
N ASN A 456 -7.42 -3.72 -16.95
CA ASN A 456 -8.86 -3.50 -16.71
C ASN A 456 -9.40 -4.28 -15.49
N ILE A 457 -8.56 -4.50 -14.49
CA ILE A 457 -8.92 -5.12 -13.22
C ILE A 457 -8.94 -4.03 -12.16
N SER A 458 -10.03 -3.93 -11.41
CA SER A 458 -10.14 -2.98 -10.30
C SER A 458 -9.21 -3.42 -9.15
N GLY A 459 -8.37 -2.49 -8.68
CA GLY A 459 -7.52 -2.70 -7.51
C GLY A 459 -6.12 -2.11 -7.69
N GLY A 460 -5.31 -2.15 -6.63
CA GLY A 460 -3.96 -1.59 -6.64
C GLY A 460 -3.91 -0.08 -6.43
N ALA A 461 -2.74 0.39 -6.00
CA ALA A 461 -2.42 1.81 -5.90
C ALA A 461 -1.64 2.21 -7.16
N PRO A 462 -1.96 3.36 -7.78
CA PRO A 462 -1.24 3.79 -8.97
C PRO A 462 0.24 4.03 -8.67
N TYR A 463 1.09 3.90 -9.69
CA TYR A 463 2.51 4.21 -9.54
C TYR A 463 2.71 5.71 -9.39
N SER A 464 3.43 6.11 -8.35
CA SER A 464 3.55 7.52 -7.96
C SER A 464 4.99 7.92 -7.66
N ILE A 465 5.23 9.23 -7.68
CA ILE A 465 6.47 9.86 -7.23
C ILE A 465 6.13 10.86 -6.12
N ARG A 466 6.88 10.81 -5.01
CA ARG A 466 6.74 11.79 -3.92
C ARG A 466 7.50 13.07 -4.22
N LEU A 467 6.83 14.21 -4.04
CA LEU A 467 7.40 15.56 -4.13
C LEU A 467 7.17 16.34 -2.83
N PRO A 468 8.10 17.23 -2.43
CA PRO A 468 9.39 17.51 -3.07
C PRO A 468 10.40 16.36 -2.93
N HIS A 469 11.32 16.22 -3.91
CA HIS A 469 12.41 15.25 -3.87
C HIS A 469 13.74 15.94 -4.15
N ALA A 470 14.72 15.74 -3.26
CA ALA A 470 15.98 16.51 -3.30
C ALA A 470 17.01 15.99 -4.32
N GLY A 471 16.89 14.72 -4.73
CA GLY A 471 17.82 14.05 -5.66
C GLY A 471 17.41 14.16 -7.13
N ALA A 472 18.25 13.61 -8.00
CA ALA A 472 18.07 13.67 -9.46
C ALA A 472 17.00 12.73 -10.01
N ASP A 473 16.89 11.55 -9.39
CA ASP A 473 16.11 10.41 -9.87
C ASP A 473 15.23 9.88 -8.72
N PRO A 474 13.93 10.17 -8.71
CA PRO A 474 13.05 9.76 -7.62
C PRO A 474 12.73 8.26 -7.72
N LEU A 475 12.35 7.65 -6.59
CA LEU A 475 11.79 6.30 -6.56
C LEU A 475 10.36 6.29 -7.14
N VAL A 476 10.06 5.28 -7.95
CA VAL A 476 8.69 4.94 -8.37
C VAL A 476 8.07 4.09 -7.26
N ARG A 477 7.03 4.62 -6.63
CA ARG A 477 6.33 3.98 -5.52
C ARG A 477 5.23 3.06 -6.02
N GLU A 478 4.80 2.13 -5.15
CA GLU A 478 3.78 1.12 -5.41
C GLU A 478 4.11 0.12 -6.53
N GLU A 479 5.29 0.27 -7.14
CA GLU A 479 5.90 -0.66 -8.07
C GLU A 479 6.78 -1.65 -7.29
N VAL A 480 6.61 -2.95 -7.57
CA VAL A 480 7.14 -4.05 -6.74
C VAL A 480 8.67 -4.13 -6.72
N HIS A 481 9.36 -3.63 -7.76
CA HIS A 481 10.81 -3.68 -7.85
C HIS A 481 11.52 -2.54 -7.11
N CYS A 482 10.79 -1.54 -6.61
CA CYS A 482 11.33 -0.41 -5.84
C CYS A 482 12.45 0.35 -6.59
N LEU A 483 12.24 0.63 -7.88
CA LEU A 483 13.24 1.23 -8.76
C LEU A 483 13.20 2.75 -8.73
N THR A 484 14.32 3.39 -9.04
CA THR A 484 14.32 4.79 -9.44
C THR A 484 13.63 4.96 -10.79
N PHE A 485 13.17 6.16 -11.12
CA PHE A 485 12.46 6.42 -12.36
C PHE A 485 13.28 6.04 -13.60
N THR A 486 14.58 6.31 -13.63
CA THR A 486 15.41 5.86 -14.76
C THR A 486 15.61 4.34 -14.82
N ASP A 487 15.77 3.67 -13.68
CA ASP A 487 15.90 2.21 -13.64
C ASP A 487 14.58 1.50 -13.95
N TYR A 488 13.44 2.08 -13.57
CA TYR A 488 12.11 1.68 -13.99
C TYR A 488 12.00 1.68 -15.52
N LEU A 489 12.39 2.79 -16.18
CA LEU A 489 12.40 2.86 -17.64
C LEU A 489 13.37 1.84 -18.26
N ARG A 490 14.59 1.68 -17.73
CA ARG A 490 15.55 0.69 -18.23
C ARG A 490 14.96 -0.72 -18.17
N ARG A 491 14.33 -1.07 -17.04
CA ARG A 491 13.67 -2.36 -16.84
C ARG A 491 12.54 -2.55 -17.84
N ALA A 492 11.67 -1.56 -17.99
CA ALA A 492 10.57 -1.60 -18.95
C ALA A 492 11.07 -1.87 -20.38
N PHE A 493 12.09 -1.13 -20.84
CA PHE A 493 12.66 -1.35 -22.17
C PHE A 493 13.38 -2.70 -22.30
N ALA A 494 14.08 -3.17 -21.26
CA ALA A 494 14.67 -4.51 -21.27
C ALA A 494 13.60 -5.61 -21.45
N GLY A 495 12.40 -5.40 -20.89
CA GLY A 495 11.22 -6.23 -21.10
C GLY A 495 10.38 -5.89 -22.34
N LYS A 496 10.94 -5.15 -23.32
CA LYS A 496 10.24 -4.70 -24.54
C LYS A 496 8.90 -3.99 -24.26
N GLY A 497 8.88 -3.20 -23.18
CA GLY A 497 7.71 -2.44 -22.73
C GLY A 497 6.82 -3.15 -21.72
N PHE A 498 7.21 -4.31 -21.19
CA PHE A 498 6.42 -5.07 -20.21
C PHE A 498 7.26 -5.33 -18.96
N LEU A 499 6.88 -4.77 -17.81
CA LEU A 499 7.74 -4.73 -16.63
C LEU A 499 7.73 -6.01 -15.79
N ARG A 500 6.64 -6.77 -15.83
CA ARG A 500 6.40 -7.92 -14.95
C ARG A 500 6.56 -9.27 -15.66
N LEU A 501 7.43 -9.35 -16.67
CA LEU A 501 7.72 -10.60 -17.40
C LEU A 501 8.43 -11.68 -16.55
N ASP A 502 9.02 -11.29 -15.43
CA ASP A 502 9.67 -12.18 -14.46
C ASP A 502 8.71 -12.77 -13.42
N GLU A 503 7.45 -12.33 -13.40
CA GLU A 503 6.41 -12.76 -12.45
C GLU A 503 5.55 -13.90 -13.03
N GLN A 504 6.17 -14.80 -13.80
CA GLN A 504 5.46 -15.88 -14.50
C GLN A 504 4.77 -16.86 -13.54
N ASP A 505 5.30 -17.01 -12.32
CA ASP A 505 4.69 -17.82 -11.27
C ASP A 505 3.33 -17.24 -10.82
N GLU A 506 3.19 -15.92 -10.78
CA GLU A 506 1.92 -15.24 -10.50
C GLU A 506 0.92 -15.49 -11.64
N TRP A 507 1.38 -15.43 -12.89
CA TRP A 507 0.52 -15.68 -14.05
C TRP A 507 0.05 -17.13 -14.10
N ALA A 508 0.93 -18.08 -13.77
CA ALA A 508 0.58 -19.49 -13.62
C ALA A 508 -0.44 -19.70 -12.49
N ALA A 509 -0.32 -18.95 -11.39
CA ALA A 509 -1.31 -18.97 -10.31
C ALA A 509 -2.69 -18.45 -10.74
N TYR A 510 -2.74 -17.53 -11.71
CA TYR A 510 -3.96 -17.05 -12.37
C TYR A 510 -4.43 -17.92 -13.55
N GLY A 511 -3.78 -19.07 -13.78
CA GLY A 511 -4.23 -20.07 -14.74
C GLY A 511 -3.52 -20.05 -16.08
N ALA A 512 -2.48 -19.23 -16.27
CA ALA A 512 -1.63 -19.32 -17.46
C ALA A 512 -0.91 -20.68 -17.51
N THR A 513 -1.03 -21.37 -18.62
CA THR A 513 -0.33 -22.63 -18.88
C THR A 513 1.10 -22.37 -19.36
N GLY A 514 1.97 -23.37 -19.22
CA GLY A 514 3.36 -23.27 -19.72
C GLY A 514 3.43 -23.02 -21.23
N ASP A 515 2.47 -23.56 -22.00
CA ASP A 515 2.38 -23.32 -23.44
C ASP A 515 1.98 -21.86 -23.75
N GLU A 516 1.03 -21.29 -23.00
CA GLU A 516 0.65 -19.87 -23.14
C GLU A 516 1.82 -18.93 -22.82
N LEU A 517 2.61 -19.24 -21.77
CA LEU A 517 3.84 -18.50 -21.44
C LEU A 517 4.91 -18.61 -22.53
N ALA A 518 5.06 -19.79 -23.15
CA ALA A 518 5.97 -19.99 -24.26
C ALA A 518 5.54 -19.20 -25.51
N ASP A 519 4.24 -19.17 -25.81
CA ASP A 519 3.70 -18.38 -26.92
C ASP A 519 3.86 -16.86 -26.69
N LEU A 520 3.63 -16.40 -25.45
CA LEU A 520 3.85 -15.02 -25.00
C LEU A 520 5.31 -14.59 -25.23
N THR A 521 6.25 -15.38 -24.69
CA THR A 521 7.69 -15.10 -24.81
C THR A 521 8.15 -15.17 -26.26
N GLY A 522 7.70 -16.15 -27.04
CA GLY A 522 8.00 -16.25 -28.48
C GLY A 522 7.47 -15.06 -29.30
N TRP A 523 6.27 -14.55 -28.97
CA TRP A 523 5.75 -13.34 -29.59
C TRP A 523 6.62 -12.12 -29.28
N LEU A 524 6.99 -11.94 -28.01
CA LEU A 524 7.89 -10.85 -27.60
C LEU A 524 9.27 -10.98 -28.24
N GLU A 525 9.86 -12.17 -28.29
CA GLU A 525 11.14 -12.43 -28.94
C GLU A 525 11.14 -12.00 -30.40
N SER A 526 10.02 -12.17 -31.10
CA SER A 526 9.85 -11.74 -32.50
C SER A 526 9.83 -10.22 -32.72
N ILE A 527 9.74 -9.42 -31.66
CA ILE A 527 9.84 -7.96 -31.74
C ILE A 527 11.31 -7.56 -31.78
N GLU A 528 11.77 -7.16 -32.95
CA GLU A 528 13.09 -6.56 -33.11
C GLU A 528 12.98 -5.04 -33.08
N TYR A 529 13.72 -4.40 -32.17
CA TYR A 529 13.86 -2.94 -32.15
C TYR A 529 15.28 -2.55 -31.76
N GLU A 530 15.74 -1.41 -32.26
CA GLU A 530 17.04 -0.86 -31.87
C GLU A 530 16.93 -0.24 -30.47
N TYR A 531 17.57 -0.89 -29.50
CA TYR A 531 17.69 -0.40 -28.13
C TYR A 531 19.00 0.34 -27.94
N LEU A 532 18.90 1.60 -27.51
CA LEU A 532 20.01 2.42 -27.06
C LEU A 532 20.09 2.35 -25.54
N ASP A 533 21.19 1.82 -24.99
CA ASP A 533 21.45 1.88 -23.56
C ASP A 533 21.54 3.35 -23.08
N PHE A 534 21.07 3.61 -21.87
CA PHE A 534 20.95 4.94 -21.26
C PHE A 534 21.06 4.87 -19.74
#